data_AF-A0A953D687-F1
#
_entry.id   AF-A0A953D687-F1
#
_cell.length_a   1.000
_cell.length_b   1.000
_cell.length_c   1.000
_cell.angle_alpha   90.00
_cell.angle_beta   90.00
_cell.angle_gamma   90.00
#
_symmetry.space_group_name_H-M   'P 1'
#
loop_
_entity.id
_entity.type
_entity.pdbx_description
1 polymer ?
#
loop_
_entity_poly.entity_id
_entity_poly.type
_entity_poly.pdbx_seq_one_letter_code
_entity_poly.pdbx_strand_id
1 'polypeptide(L)'
;MRFLSRLLVSALFFTVLAAAPAAERGLQLVAPTDVATGGSASVLISASTNHDGERVAFVHVEYSIDAGKTWQVLFYETDLGETFSRRADFAVAPTKGKAILRARAAFRSATGDVDYAGTPIQWDGTWAQWRTPPTRYAIIYVGGR
;
A
#
# COMPACT_ATOMS: atom_id res chain seq x y z
N MET A 1 76.01 10.67 -17.04
CA MET A 1 75.21 11.06 -15.84
C MET A 1 73.95 11.76 -16.38
N ARG A 2 72.80 11.06 -16.41
CA ARG A 2 71.63 11.20 -15.51
C ARG A 2 71.08 12.66 -15.48
N PHE A 3 69.81 12.99 -15.69
CA PHE A 3 68.56 12.47 -15.08
C PHE A 3 67.34 12.89 -15.94
N LEU A 4 66.47 11.92 -16.29
CA LEU A 4 65.10 11.70 -15.78
C LEU A 4 63.99 12.65 -16.29
N SER A 5 63.39 12.22 -17.39
CA SER A 5 61.97 11.87 -17.55
C SER A 5 60.90 12.54 -16.66
N ARG A 6 60.01 13.24 -17.36
CA ARG A 6 58.67 13.68 -16.96
C ARG A 6 57.85 12.55 -16.33
N LEU A 7 57.06 12.86 -15.30
CA LEU A 7 55.80 12.17 -14.99
C LEU A 7 54.91 13.09 -14.15
N LEU A 8 54.00 13.80 -14.83
CA LEU A 8 52.88 14.50 -14.22
C LEU A 8 51.78 13.46 -14.00
N VAL A 9 51.60 13.00 -12.78
CA VAL A 9 50.51 12.08 -12.41
C VAL A 9 49.22 12.89 -12.34
N SER A 10 48.35 12.74 -13.34
CA SER A 10 46.99 13.29 -13.29
C SER A 10 46.11 12.34 -12.47
N ALA A 11 45.69 12.78 -11.28
CA ALA A 11 44.75 12.05 -10.45
C ALA A 11 43.32 12.27 -11.01
N LEU A 12 42.75 11.21 -11.61
CA LEU A 12 41.36 11.19 -12.03
C LEU A 12 40.49 10.85 -10.79
N PHE A 13 39.77 11.83 -10.26
CA PHE A 13 38.77 11.60 -9.21
C PHE A 13 37.54 10.95 -9.85
N PHE A 14 37.31 9.66 -9.61
CA PHE A 14 36.04 9.00 -9.89
C PHE A 14 35.07 9.28 -8.73
N THR A 15 34.16 10.23 -8.92
CA THR A 15 32.96 10.35 -8.08
C THR A 15 31.99 9.24 -8.47
N VAL A 16 31.88 8.21 -7.63
CA VAL A 16 30.79 7.24 -7.72
C VAL A 16 29.52 7.94 -7.27
N LEU A 17 28.65 8.29 -8.22
CA LEU A 17 27.30 8.76 -7.92
C LEU A 17 26.48 7.54 -7.48
N ALA A 18 26.28 7.36 -6.18
CA ALA A 18 25.36 6.34 -5.68
C ALA A 18 23.94 6.70 -6.14
N ALA A 19 23.30 5.80 -6.90
CA ALA A 19 21.89 5.95 -7.22
C ALA A 19 21.07 5.93 -5.92
N ALA A 20 20.18 6.90 -5.73
CA ALA A 20 19.24 6.86 -4.63
C ALA A 20 18.39 5.57 -4.68
N PRO A 21 18.04 4.97 -3.54
CA PRO A 21 17.18 3.81 -3.53
C PRO A 21 15.84 4.15 -4.20
N ALA A 22 15.29 3.20 -4.95
CA ALA A 22 13.96 3.34 -5.52
C ALA A 22 12.93 3.48 -4.39
N ALA A 23 11.98 4.40 -4.55
CA ALA A 23 10.86 4.58 -3.62
C ALA A 23 10.11 3.25 -3.43
N GLU A 24 10.03 2.78 -2.20
CA GLU A 24 9.26 1.60 -1.80
C GLU A 24 7.98 2.06 -1.10
N ARG A 25 6.85 1.59 -1.62
CA ARG A 25 5.52 1.84 -1.05
C ARG A 25 4.87 0.50 -0.75
N GLY A 26 4.44 0.34 0.49
CA GLY A 26 3.80 -0.87 1.00
C GLY A 26 2.30 -0.68 1.16
N LEU A 27 1.53 -1.67 0.73
CA LEU A 27 0.16 -1.89 1.18
C LEU A 27 -0.02 -3.38 1.46
N GLN A 28 -0.27 -3.70 2.74
CA GLN A 28 -0.48 -5.04 3.23
C GLN A 28 -1.88 -5.18 3.82
N LEU A 29 -2.52 -6.31 3.54
CA LEU A 29 -3.77 -6.71 4.13
C LEU A 29 -3.64 -8.16 4.62
N VAL A 30 -3.82 -8.36 5.92
CA VAL A 30 -3.77 -9.66 6.58
C VAL A 30 -5.16 -9.96 7.13
N ALA A 31 -5.70 -11.11 6.77
CA ALA A 31 -7.01 -11.58 7.19
C ALA A 31 -6.98 -13.09 7.45
N PRO A 32 -7.86 -13.62 8.31
CA PRO A 32 -8.02 -15.06 8.46
C PRO A 32 -8.50 -15.69 7.15
N THR A 33 -8.14 -16.93 6.91
CA THR A 33 -8.60 -17.67 5.73
C THR A 33 -9.99 -18.27 5.92
N ASP A 34 -10.42 -18.49 7.16
CA ASP A 34 -11.73 -19.06 7.51
C ASP A 34 -12.27 -18.43 8.80
N VAL A 35 -13.60 -18.25 8.87
CA VAL A 35 -14.34 -17.78 10.05
C VAL A 35 -15.65 -18.56 10.14
N ALA A 36 -16.09 -18.89 11.36
CA ALA A 36 -17.38 -19.54 11.58
C ALA A 36 -18.55 -18.68 11.05
N THR A 37 -19.64 -19.33 10.63
CA THR A 37 -20.88 -18.63 10.24
C THR A 37 -21.38 -17.73 11.36
N GLY A 38 -21.67 -16.47 11.06
CA GLY A 38 -22.12 -15.46 12.03
C GLY A 38 -21.02 -14.98 12.99
N GLY A 39 -19.76 -15.38 12.76
CA GLY A 39 -18.61 -14.93 13.54
C GLY A 39 -18.13 -13.53 13.18
N SER A 40 -16.96 -13.17 13.72
CA SER A 40 -16.25 -11.92 13.42
C SER A 40 -14.89 -12.22 12.81
N ALA A 41 -14.54 -11.49 11.74
CA ALA A 41 -13.22 -11.54 11.12
C ALA A 41 -12.36 -10.38 11.61
N SER A 42 -11.18 -10.69 12.17
CA SER A 42 -10.20 -9.69 12.58
C SER A 42 -9.11 -9.51 11.53
N VAL A 43 -8.88 -8.27 11.09
CA VAL A 43 -7.96 -7.97 9.98
C VAL A 43 -6.95 -6.90 10.38
N LEU A 44 -5.76 -6.98 9.80
CA LEU A 44 -4.71 -5.98 9.95
C LEU A 44 -4.38 -5.36 8.59
N ILE A 45 -4.42 -4.03 8.53
CA ILE A 45 -4.06 -3.26 7.34
C ILE A 45 -2.89 -2.37 7.69
N SER A 46 -1.86 -2.41 6.84
CA SER A 46 -0.68 -1.57 6.99
C SER A 46 -0.32 -0.92 5.66
N ALA A 47 0.10 0.34 5.72
CA ALA A 47 0.64 1.06 4.57
C ALA A 47 1.91 1.80 5.00
N SER A 48 2.87 1.93 4.10
CA SER A 48 4.13 2.62 4.39
C SER A 48 4.77 3.17 3.14
N THR A 49 5.56 4.23 3.29
CA THR A 49 6.49 4.69 2.26
C THR A 49 7.84 4.99 2.87
N ASN A 50 8.92 4.79 2.11
CA ASN A 50 10.26 5.25 2.47
C ASN A 50 10.74 6.38 1.55
N HIS A 51 9.85 6.93 0.71
CA HIS A 51 10.20 8.01 -0.19
C HIS A 51 10.24 9.34 0.56
N ASP A 52 11.34 10.07 0.41
CA ASP A 52 11.54 11.33 1.12
C ASP A 52 10.46 12.37 0.76
N GLY A 53 9.91 13.03 1.79
CA GLY A 53 8.81 13.99 1.65
C GLY A 53 7.46 13.37 1.22
N GLU A 54 7.35 12.05 1.17
CA GLU A 54 6.09 11.35 0.89
C GLU A 54 5.42 10.87 2.18
N ARG A 55 4.09 10.87 2.20
CA ARG A 55 3.29 10.26 3.26
C ARG A 55 2.23 9.32 2.72
N VAL A 56 1.81 8.36 3.52
CA VAL A 56 0.52 7.68 3.36
C VAL A 56 -0.56 8.74 3.52
N ALA A 57 -1.06 9.20 2.38
CA ALA A 57 -2.07 10.24 2.33
C ALA A 57 -3.43 9.70 2.75
N PHE A 58 -3.65 8.42 2.44
CA PHE A 58 -4.97 7.86 2.47
C PHE A 58 -4.96 6.33 2.53
N VAL A 59 -5.88 5.74 3.30
CA VAL A 59 -6.21 4.31 3.28
C VAL A 59 -7.73 4.11 3.30
N HIS A 60 -8.28 3.37 2.33
CA HIS A 60 -9.66 2.88 2.30
C HIS A 60 -9.69 1.38 2.50
N VAL A 61 -10.57 0.89 3.36
CA VAL A 61 -10.84 -0.53 3.48
C VAL A 61 -12.33 -0.76 3.43
N GLU A 62 -12.74 -1.67 2.54
CA GLU A 62 -14.11 -2.11 2.40
C GLU A 62 -14.18 -3.63 2.49
N TYR A 63 -15.34 -4.12 2.86
CA TYR A 63 -15.63 -5.55 2.89
C TYR A 63 -16.98 -5.84 2.26
N SER A 64 -17.13 -7.07 1.80
CA SER A 64 -18.35 -7.65 1.29
C SER A 64 -18.60 -8.97 1.99
N ILE A 65 -19.84 -9.22 2.39
CA ILE A 65 -20.29 -10.50 2.98
C ILE A 65 -21.16 -11.33 2.03
N ASP A 66 -21.33 -10.87 0.80
CA ASP A 66 -22.19 -11.47 -0.23
C ASP A 66 -21.42 -11.77 -1.53
N ALA A 67 -20.14 -12.14 -1.39
CA ALA A 67 -19.22 -12.48 -2.46
C ALA A 67 -18.99 -11.34 -3.48
N GLY A 68 -18.98 -10.08 -3.01
CA GLY A 68 -18.62 -8.89 -3.78
C GLY A 68 -19.78 -8.19 -4.46
N LYS A 69 -21.04 -8.58 -4.18
CA LYS A 69 -22.23 -7.95 -4.76
C LYS A 69 -22.49 -6.58 -4.14
N THR A 70 -22.38 -6.48 -2.83
CA THR A 70 -22.44 -5.22 -2.07
C THR A 70 -21.18 -5.03 -1.24
N TRP A 71 -20.80 -3.77 -1.02
CA TRP A 71 -19.60 -3.38 -0.30
C TRP A 71 -19.95 -2.41 0.82
N GLN A 72 -19.35 -2.62 1.98
CA GLN A 72 -19.48 -1.79 3.15
C GLN A 72 -18.10 -1.23 3.52
N VAL A 73 -18.06 0.04 3.90
CA VAL A 73 -16.83 0.66 4.40
C VAL A 73 -16.50 0.06 5.77
N LEU A 74 -15.30 -0.50 5.91
CA LEU A 74 -14.76 -0.90 7.20
C LEU A 74 -14.16 0.31 7.91
N PHE A 75 -13.31 1.06 7.20
CA PHE A 75 -12.83 2.37 7.61
C PHE A 75 -12.20 3.16 6.46
N TYR A 76 -12.01 4.45 6.73
CA TYR A 76 -11.39 5.43 5.87
C TYR A 76 -10.48 6.30 6.75
N GLU A 77 -9.24 6.50 6.35
CA GLU A 77 -8.25 7.28 7.11
C GLU A 77 -7.40 8.15 6.19
N THR A 78 -7.05 9.36 6.63
CA THR A 78 -6.28 10.35 5.85
C THR A 78 -5.13 10.96 6.64
N ASP A 79 -4.12 11.46 5.93
CA ASP A 79 -2.96 12.19 6.49
C ASP A 79 -2.22 11.40 7.59
N LEU A 80 -1.80 10.18 7.25
CA LEU A 80 -1.34 9.14 8.19
C LEU A 80 0.18 9.12 8.43
N GLY A 81 0.91 10.11 7.92
CA GLY A 81 2.38 10.14 7.98
C GLY A 81 3.02 9.07 7.09
N GLU A 82 4.29 8.72 7.35
CA GLU A 82 5.05 7.77 6.53
C GLU A 82 4.60 6.30 6.71
N THR A 83 4.00 5.97 7.86
CA THR A 83 3.56 4.62 8.19
C THR A 83 2.18 4.63 8.83
N PHE A 84 1.37 3.64 8.47
CA PHE A 84 0.04 3.41 9.02
C PHE A 84 -0.14 1.93 9.33
N SER A 85 -0.78 1.64 10.46
CA SER A 85 -1.22 0.28 10.79
C SER A 85 -2.50 0.32 11.62
N ARG A 86 -3.48 -0.47 11.23
CA ARG A 86 -4.77 -0.56 11.93
C ARG A 86 -5.32 -1.98 11.92
N ARG A 87 -5.74 -2.43 13.10
CA ARG A 87 -6.61 -3.60 13.25
C ARG A 87 -8.08 -3.17 13.22
N ALA A 88 -8.91 -3.96 12.56
CA ALA A 88 -10.35 -3.76 12.52
C ALA A 88 -11.07 -5.11 12.46
N ASP A 89 -12.30 -5.14 12.95
CA ASP A 89 -13.13 -6.34 12.97
C ASP A 89 -14.45 -6.07 12.23
N PHE A 90 -15.01 -7.09 11.59
CA PHE A 90 -16.35 -7.04 11.02
C PHE A 90 -17.05 -8.39 11.11
N ALA A 91 -18.38 -8.36 11.21
CA ALA A 91 -19.20 -9.56 11.26
C ALA A 91 -19.32 -10.22 9.87
N VAL A 92 -19.24 -11.55 9.81
CA VAL A 92 -19.48 -12.33 8.59
C VAL A 92 -20.91 -12.86 8.54
N ALA A 93 -21.36 -13.29 7.36
CA ALA A 93 -22.73 -13.78 7.16
C ALA A 93 -23.06 -15.00 8.06
N PRO A 94 -24.32 -15.16 8.50
CA PRO A 94 -24.76 -16.33 9.27
C PRO A 94 -24.90 -17.61 8.42
N THR A 95 -24.68 -17.51 7.11
CA THR A 95 -24.73 -18.62 6.16
C THR A 95 -23.36 -18.88 5.56
N LYS A 96 -23.11 -20.11 5.09
CA LYS A 96 -21.87 -20.41 4.39
C LYS A 96 -21.69 -19.54 3.15
N GLY A 97 -20.45 -19.19 2.85
CA GLY A 97 -20.15 -18.33 1.71
C GLY A 97 -18.75 -17.75 1.76
N LYS A 98 -18.59 -16.59 1.14
CA LYS A 98 -17.32 -15.86 1.07
C LYS A 98 -17.53 -14.42 1.52
N ALA A 99 -16.71 -13.98 2.46
CA ALA A 99 -16.46 -12.58 2.66
C ALA A 99 -15.22 -12.16 1.87
N ILE A 100 -15.21 -10.93 1.35
CA ILE A 100 -14.11 -10.37 0.58
C ILE A 100 -13.74 -9.05 1.22
N LEU A 101 -12.45 -8.85 1.54
CA LEU A 101 -11.93 -7.54 1.84
C LEU A 101 -11.20 -6.96 0.64
N ARG A 102 -11.23 -5.65 0.55
CA ARG A 102 -10.39 -4.89 -0.35
C ARG A 102 -9.80 -3.68 0.35
N ALA A 103 -8.51 -3.41 0.12
CA ALA A 103 -7.82 -2.24 0.62
C ALA A 103 -7.13 -1.47 -0.50
N ARG A 104 -7.15 -0.15 -0.36
CA ARG A 104 -6.55 0.82 -1.29
C ARG A 104 -5.79 1.86 -0.49
N ALA A 105 -4.67 2.32 -1.02
CA ALA A 105 -3.89 3.41 -0.43
C ALA A 105 -3.38 4.36 -1.51
N ALA A 106 -3.22 5.62 -1.13
CA ALA A 106 -2.55 6.64 -1.92
C ALA A 106 -1.43 7.28 -1.10
N PHE A 107 -0.35 7.64 -1.78
CA PHE A 107 0.85 8.21 -1.20
C PHE A 107 1.05 9.61 -1.78
N ARG A 108 1.21 10.61 -0.92
CA ARG A 108 1.24 12.03 -1.30
C ARG A 108 2.64 12.57 -1.13
N SER A 109 3.14 13.20 -2.19
CA SER A 109 4.36 14.00 -2.17
C SER A 109 4.08 15.42 -2.68
N ALA A 110 5.13 16.24 -2.80
CA ALA A 110 5.03 17.58 -3.39
C ALA A 110 4.57 17.58 -4.87
N THR A 111 4.74 16.46 -5.59
CA THR A 111 4.38 16.33 -7.01
C THR A 111 2.97 15.79 -7.24
N GLY A 112 2.26 15.44 -6.16
CA GLY A 112 0.92 14.91 -6.18
C GLY A 112 0.82 13.53 -5.52
N ASP A 113 -0.32 12.87 -5.78
CA ASP A 113 -0.64 11.58 -5.20
C ASP A 113 -0.31 10.46 -6.18
N VAL A 114 0.23 9.36 -5.66
CA VAL A 114 0.58 8.16 -6.42
C VAL A 114 0.05 6.90 -5.72
N ASP A 115 -0.11 5.82 -6.47
CA ASP A 115 -0.42 4.51 -5.89
C ASP A 115 0.83 3.82 -5.30
N TYR A 116 0.68 2.61 -4.75
CA TYR A 116 1.83 1.87 -4.20
C TYR A 116 2.84 1.39 -5.27
N ALA A 117 2.54 1.53 -6.56
CA ALA A 117 3.50 1.31 -7.63
C ALA A 117 4.19 2.61 -8.07
N GLY A 118 3.82 3.76 -7.48
CA GLY A 118 4.32 5.08 -7.86
C GLY A 118 3.64 5.67 -9.10
N THR A 119 2.55 5.08 -9.57
CA THR A 119 1.78 5.61 -10.71
C THR A 119 0.96 6.81 -10.25
N PRO A 120 1.03 7.96 -10.95
CA PRO A 120 0.21 9.13 -10.64
C PRO A 120 -1.27 8.80 -10.59
N ILE A 121 -1.92 9.31 -9.55
CA ILE A 121 -3.35 9.20 -9.35
C ILE A 121 -4.03 10.42 -9.96
N GLN A 122 -5.00 10.19 -10.84
CA GLN A 122 -5.93 11.22 -11.30
C GLN A 122 -7.20 11.18 -10.45
N TRP A 123 -7.55 12.32 -9.85
CA TRP A 123 -8.75 12.47 -9.02
C TRP A 123 -9.93 12.92 -9.87
N ASP A 124 -10.73 11.98 -10.40
CA ASP A 124 -11.95 12.28 -11.14
C ASP A 124 -13.19 12.27 -10.22
N GLY A 125 -13.31 13.25 -9.34
CA GLY A 125 -14.48 13.43 -8.46
C GLY A 125 -14.29 12.91 -7.02
N THR A 126 -15.33 12.32 -6.44
CA THR A 126 -15.27 11.80 -5.06
C THR A 126 -14.52 10.47 -5.01
N TRP A 127 -13.89 10.14 -3.88
CA TRP A 127 -13.19 8.87 -3.67
C TRP A 127 -14.04 7.62 -3.94
N ALA A 128 -15.35 7.69 -3.70
CA ALA A 128 -16.29 6.63 -4.03
C ALA A 128 -16.40 6.36 -5.55
N GLN A 129 -16.15 7.38 -6.37
CA GLN A 129 -16.15 7.32 -7.83
C GLN A 129 -14.78 6.93 -8.40
N TRP A 130 -13.76 6.88 -7.56
CA TRP A 130 -12.39 6.61 -7.99
C TRP A 130 -12.16 5.11 -8.26
N ARG A 131 -11.79 4.79 -9.51
CA ARG A 131 -11.65 3.42 -10.00
C ARG A 131 -10.27 2.79 -9.77
N THR A 132 -9.23 3.57 -9.49
CA THR A 132 -7.86 3.05 -9.59
C THR A 132 -6.88 3.69 -8.63
N PRO A 133 -6.58 2.99 -7.53
CA PRO A 133 -5.27 2.43 -7.34
C PRO A 133 -5.41 0.90 -7.42
N PRO A 134 -4.31 0.20 -7.70
CA PRO A 134 -4.21 -1.22 -7.45
C PRO A 134 -4.77 -1.57 -6.06
N THR A 135 -5.61 -2.59 -6.02
CA THR A 135 -6.37 -2.97 -4.82
C THR A 135 -5.80 -4.27 -4.28
N ARG A 136 -5.53 -4.33 -2.97
CA ARG A 136 -5.22 -5.59 -2.28
C ARG A 136 -6.50 -6.27 -1.84
N TYR A 137 -6.60 -7.58 -2.04
CA TYR A 137 -7.77 -8.35 -1.66
C TYR A 137 -7.40 -9.47 -0.69
N ALA A 138 -8.35 -9.83 0.18
CA ALA A 138 -8.36 -11.13 0.84
C ALA A 138 -9.74 -11.77 0.74
N ILE A 139 -9.75 -13.09 0.64
CA ILE A 139 -10.96 -13.90 0.66
C ILE A 139 -10.98 -14.67 1.98
N ILE A 140 -12.09 -14.55 2.69
CA ILE A 140 -12.38 -15.28 3.93
C ILE A 140 -13.51 -16.24 3.63
N TYR A 141 -13.28 -17.53 3.87
CA TYR A 141 -14.32 -18.54 3.78
C TYR A 141 -15.17 -18.53 5.05
N VAL A 142 -16.49 -18.60 4.90
CA VAL A 142 -17.43 -18.54 6.02
C VAL A 142 -18.05 -19.92 6.21
N GLY A 143 -17.81 -20.52 7.38
CA GLY A 143 -18.31 -21.85 7.73
C GLY A 143 -17.58 -23.02 7.08
N GLY A 144 -16.27 -22.86 6.83
CA GLY A 144 -15.41 -23.85 6.17
C GLY A 144 -15.10 -23.50 4.70
N ARG A 145 -13.92 -23.93 4.26
CA ARG A 145 -13.52 -23.99 2.83
C ARG A 145 -14.32 -25.01 2.03
#